data_AF-A0A1I6HKB1-F1
#
_entry.id   AF-A0A1I6HKB1-F1
#
_cell.length_a   1.000
_cell.length_b   1.000
_cell.length_c   1.000
_cell.angle_alpha   90.00
_cell.angle_beta   90.00
_cell.angle_gamma   90.00
#
_symmetry.space_group_name_H-M   'P 1'
#
loop_
_entity.id
_entity.type
_entity.pdbx_description
1 polymer ?
#
loop_
_entity_poly.entity_id
_entity_poly.type
_entity_poly.pdbx_seq_one_letter_code
_entity_poly.pdbx_strand_id
1 'polypeptide(L)' 'MLLRALALGLGVVELLRPKEFTDFWLKLVTKGDTEARAWVYPIVRLEGLVFVLWALTRGRGDSS' A
#
# COMPACT_ATOMS: atom_id res chain seq x y z
N MET A 1 -2.59 0.61 17.96
CA MET A 1 -3.37 1.67 17.28
C MET A 1 -2.60 2.31 16.12
N LEU A 2 -1.42 2.92 16.33
CA LEU A 2 -0.67 3.63 15.26
C LEU A 2 -0.29 2.75 14.05
N LEU A 3 0.35 1.59 14.28
CA LEU A 3 0.74 0.67 13.19
C LEU A 3 -0.44 0.25 12.32
N ARG A 4 -1.62 0.10 12.93
CA ARG A 4 -2.85 -0.27 12.26
C ARG A 4 -3.42 0.86 11.42
N ALA A 5 -3.37 2.09 11.93
CA ALA A 5 -3.76 3.28 11.17
C ALA A 5 -2.81 3.52 9.98
N LEU A 6 -1.50 3.32 10.19
CA LEU A 6 -0.51 3.39 9.12
C LEU A 6 -0.73 2.30 8.06
N ALA A 7 -0.95 1.04 8.47
CA ALA A 7 -1.24 -0.05 7.54
C ALA A 7 -2.54 0.21 6.76
N LEU A 8 -3.60 0.71 7.42
CA LEU A 8 -4.84 1.07 6.75
C LEU A 8 -4.61 2.21 5.74
N GLY A 9 -3.91 3.26 6.13
CA GLY A 9 -3.62 4.41 5.27
C GLY A 9 -2.81 4.02 4.05
N LEU A 10 -1.68 3.32 4.26
CA LEU A 10 -0.85 2.79 3.17
C LEU A 10 -1.64 1.84 2.28
N GLY A 11 -2.38 0.92 2.87
CA GLY A 11 -3.17 -0.05 2.12
C GLY A 11 -4.25 0.58 1.25
N VAL A 12 -4.92 1.64 1.73
CA VAL A 12 -5.91 2.39 0.93
C VAL A 12 -5.23 3.13 -0.22
N VAL A 13 -4.08 3.77 0.02
CA VAL A 13 -3.33 4.49 -1.01
C VAL A 13 -2.85 3.52 -2.10
N GLU A 14 -2.22 2.41 -1.71
CA GLU A 14 -1.73 1.37 -2.63
C GLU A 14 -2.87 0.71 -3.43
N LEU A 15 -4.04 0.52 -2.80
CA LEU A 15 -5.20 -0.10 -3.45
C LEU A 15 -5.86 0.81 -4.50
N LEU A 16 -5.93 2.12 -4.23
CA LEU A 16 -6.60 3.10 -5.10
C LEU A 16 -5.68 3.76 -6.12
N ARG A 17 -4.40 3.90 -5.78
CA ARG A 17 -3.38 4.62 -6.55
C ARG A 17 -2.05 3.87 -6.57
N PRO A 18 -2.02 2.60 -7.04
CA PRO A 18 -0.79 1.80 -7.06
C PRO A 18 0.30 2.44 -7.93
N LYS A 19 -0.09 3.10 -9.03
CA LYS A 19 0.85 3.75 -9.95
C LYS A 19 1.54 4.95 -9.32
N GLU A 20 0.77 5.91 -8.80
CA GLU A 20 1.32 7.12 -8.18
C GLU A 20 2.22 6.79 -6.97
N PHE A 21 1.80 5.80 -6.16
CA PHE A 21 2.60 5.35 -5.02
C PHE A 21 3.94 4.74 -5.47
N THR A 22 3.90 3.80 -6.43
CA THR A 22 5.10 3.15 -6.94
C THR A 22 6.04 4.13 -7.62
N ASP A 23 5.50 5.02 -8.48
CA ASP A 23 6.28 6.00 -9.23
C ASP A 23 6.92 7.04 -8.30
N PHE A 24 6.21 7.45 -7.24
CA PHE A 24 6.76 8.33 -6.21
C PHE A 24 8.00 7.72 -5.55
N TRP A 25 7.90 6.47 -5.08
CA TRP A 25 9.01 5.78 -4.45
C TRP A 25 10.16 5.54 -5.42
N LEU A 26 9.84 5.17 -6.66
CA LEU A 26 10.84 4.91 -7.70
C LEU A 26 11.64 6.17 -8.03
N LYS A 27 10.98 7.32 -8.12
CA LYS A 27 11.60 8.63 -8.28
C LYS A 27 12.48 9.03 -7.09
N LEU A 28 12.10 8.61 -5.88
CA LEU A 28 12.86 8.93 -4.67
C LEU A 28 14.16 8.11 -4.57
N VAL A 29 14.10 6.83 -4.91
CA VAL A 29 15.25 5.91 -4.77
C VAL A 29 16.15 5.88 -6.00
N THR A 30 15.68 6.36 -7.15
CA THR A 30 16.41 6.30 -8.42
C THR A 30 16.78 7.70 -8.91
N LYS A 31 18.04 7.87 -9.35
CA LYS A 31 18.48 9.08 -10.07
C LYS A 31 18.43 8.81 -11.58
N GLY A 32 17.24 8.83 -12.17
CA GLY A 32 17.02 8.61 -13.60
C GLY A 32 15.56 8.41 -13.95
N ASP A 33 15.23 8.45 -15.25
CA ASP A 33 13.88 8.11 -15.73
C ASP A 33 13.74 6.60 -15.75
N THR A 34 13.19 6.06 -14.67
CA THR A 34 12.99 4.62 -14.47
C THR A 34 11.52 4.40 -14.22
N GLU A 35 10.91 3.53 -15.04
CA GLU A 35 9.51 3.15 -14.89
C GLU A 35 9.39 1.76 -14.26
N ALA A 36 8.41 1.59 -13.38
CA ALA A 36 8.10 0.28 -12.83
C ALA A 36 7.51 -0.62 -13.93
N ARG A 37 7.85 -1.90 -13.90
CA ARG A 37 7.26 -2.89 -14.82
C ARG A 37 5.74 -2.96 -14.59
N ALA A 38 4.98 -3.16 -15.67
CA ALA A 38 3.51 -3.17 -15.61
C ALA A 38 2.90 -4.19 -14.62
N TRP A 39 3.61 -5.26 -14.28
CA TRP A 39 3.19 -6.26 -13.27
C TRP A 39 3.43 -5.83 -11.82
N VAL A 40 4.19 -4.75 -11.57
CA VAL A 40 4.41 -4.22 -10.21
C VAL A 40 3.13 -3.59 -9.69
N TYR A 41 2.42 -2.82 -10.52
CA TYR A 41 1.17 -2.16 -10.13
C TYR A 41 0.08 -3.13 -9.62
N PRO A 42 -0.21 -4.29 -10.26
CA PRO A 42 -1.16 -5.24 -9.71
C PRO A 42 -0.67 -5.89 -8.41
N ILE A 43 0.65 -6.05 -8.19
CA ILE A 43 1.17 -6.56 -6.91
C ILE A 43 1.00 -5.55 -5.79
N VAL A 44 1.36 -4.28 -6.02
CA VAL A 44 1.16 -3.21 -5.04
C VAL A 44 -0.31 -3.07 -4.68
N ARG A 45 -1.21 -3.26 -5.66
CA ARG A 45 -2.65 -3.29 -5.40
C ARG A 45 -3.08 -4.45 -4.51
N LEU A 46 -2.50 -5.64 -4.69
CA LEU A 46 -2.76 -6.81 -3.85
C LEU A 46 -2.19 -6.62 -2.44
N GLU A 47 -1.00 -6.04 -2.31
CA GLU A 47 -0.38 -5.68 -1.03
C GLU A 47 -1.26 -4.70 -0.26
N GLY A 48 -1.74 -3.65 -0.91
CA GLY A 48 -2.65 -2.69 -0.30
C GLY A 48 -3.96 -3.32 0.17
N LEU A 49 -4.51 -4.27 -0.60
CA LEU A 49 -5.68 -5.05 -0.19
C LEU A 49 -5.39 -5.87 1.08
N VAL A 50 -4.23 -6.53 1.15
CA VAL A 50 -3.82 -7.31 2.32
C VAL A 50 -3.68 -6.40 3.55
N PHE A 51 -3.06 -5.22 3.40
CA PHE A 51 -2.95 -4.26 4.49
C PHE A 51 -4.32 -3.76 4.98
N VAL A 52 -5.24 -3.44 4.06
CA VAL A 52 -6.61 -3.04 4.42
C VAL A 52 -7.33 -4.18 5.16
N LEU A 53 -7.31 -5.40 4.62
CA LEU A 53 -7.97 -6.55 5.24
C LEU A 53 -7.38 -6.88 6.62
N TRP A 54 -6.06 -6.85 6.75
CA TRP A 54 -5.38 -7.06 8.02
C TRP A 54 -5.74 -5.97 9.04
N ALA A 55 -5.76 -4.70 8.61
CA ALA A 55 -6.14 -3.59 9.47
C ALA A 55 -7.62 -3.66 9.86
N LEU A 56 -8.51 -4.16 9.02
CA LEU A 56 -9.93 -4.32 9.39
C LEU A 56 -10.15 -5.52 10.32
N THR A 57 -9.52 -6.67 10.05
CA THR A 57 -9.69 -7.90 10.83
C THR A 57 -9.13 -7.80 12.24
N ARG A 58 -7.99 -7.14 12.44
CA ARG A 58 -7.42 -6.92 13.78
C ARG A 58 -8.20 -5.95 14.67
N GLY A 59 -9.13 -5.18 14.13
CA GLY A 59 -10.00 -4.34 14.97
C GLY A 59 -11.22 -4.99 15.52
N ARG A 60 -11.56 -6.16 14.99
CA ARG A 60 -12.76 -6.88 15.40
C ARG A 60 -12.53 -7.76 16.63
N GLY A 61 -11.30 -7.77 17.17
CA GLY A 61 -10.93 -8.46 18.42
C GLY A 61 -10.92 -7.58 19.67
N ASP A 62 -11.10 -6.25 19.54
CA ASP A 62 -11.06 -5.29 20.66
C ASP A 62 -12.47 -4.88 21.11
N SER A 63 -13.47 -5.72 20.88
CA SER A 63 -14.82 -5.58 21.44
C SER A 63 -15.08 -6.75 22.37
N SER A 64 -14.59 -6.63 23.61
CA SER A 64 -14.95 -7.47 24.75
C SER A 64 -15.51 -6.60 25.87
#